data_AF-A0A4R2T4T5-F1
#
_entry.id   AF-A0A4R2T4T5-F1
#
_cell.length_a   1.000
_cell.length_b   1.000
_cell.length_c   1.000
_cell.angle_alpha   90.00
_cell.angle_beta   90.00
_cell.angle_gamma   90.00
#
_symmetry.space_group_name_H-M   'P 1'
#
loop_
_entity.id
_entity.type
_entity.pdbx_description
1 polymer ?
#
loop_
_entity_poly.entity_id
_entity_poly.type
_entity_poly.pdbx_seq_one_letter_code
_entity_poly.pdbx_strand_id
1 'polypeptide(L)'
;MEEESIMKIFIKLFLLFISLLGIVSCTPRMMERLWNGYYSQQKAVEEYDKKQDAFYAKETIEQKELRKKNRQICFNISGAYSGNWDQIKYVDCMQERGSPIYRGGN
;
A
#
# COMPACT_ATOMS: atom_id res chain seq x y z
N MET A 1 18.49 32.70 -48.69
CA MET A 1 17.49 33.23 -47.73
C MET A 1 16.53 32.14 -47.24
N GLU A 2 16.02 31.26 -48.11
CA GLU A 2 15.13 30.15 -47.72
C GLU A 2 15.80 29.08 -46.85
N GLU A 3 17.00 28.61 -47.23
CA GLU A 3 17.70 27.54 -46.49
C GLU A 3 18.09 27.94 -45.06
N GLU A 4 18.44 29.20 -44.85
CA GLU A 4 18.73 29.75 -43.51
C GLU A 4 17.48 29.77 -42.63
N SER A 5 16.30 30.02 -43.23
CA SER A 5 15.02 29.98 -42.53
C SER A 5 14.61 28.55 -42.16
N ILE A 6 14.87 27.60 -43.07
CA ILE A 6 14.58 26.17 -42.90
C ILE A 6 15.46 25.59 -41.78
N MET A 7 16.76 25.88 -41.76
CA MET A 7 17.66 25.46 -40.68
C MET A 7 17.22 26.01 -39.31
N LYS A 8 16.77 27.26 -39.24
CA LYS A 8 16.25 27.86 -38.01
C LYS A 8 14.97 27.18 -37.51
N ILE A 9 14.10 26.72 -38.43
CA ILE A 9 12.88 25.96 -38.08
C ILE A 9 13.26 24.58 -37.51
N PHE A 10 14.19 23.87 -38.16
CA PHE A 10 14.65 22.57 -37.68
C PHE A 10 15.31 22.66 -36.30
N ILE A 11 16.15 23.66 -36.07
CA ILE A 11 16.79 23.88 -34.75
C ILE A 11 15.73 24.15 -33.66
N LYS A 12 14.71 24.97 -33.94
CA LYS A 12 13.63 25.23 -32.98
C LYS A 12 12.82 23.98 -32.67
N LEU A 13 12.47 23.18 -33.69
CA LEU A 13 11.74 21.92 -33.51
C LEU A 13 12.58 20.89 -32.73
N PHE A 14 13.87 20.82 -33.00
CA PHE A 14 14.80 19.93 -32.30
C PHE A 14 14.96 20.32 -30.83
N LEU A 15 15.06 21.61 -30.52
CA LEU A 15 15.11 22.11 -29.15
C LEU A 15 13.79 21.87 -28.39
N LEU A 16 12.65 22.03 -29.07
CA LEU A 16 11.33 21.68 -28.51
C LEU A 16 11.23 20.19 -28.20
N PHE A 17 11.73 19.34 -29.08
CA PHE A 17 11.74 17.89 -28.89
C PHE A 17 12.63 17.47 -27.72
N ILE A 18 13.84 18.03 -27.60
CA ILE A 18 14.73 17.77 -26.46
C ILE A 18 14.12 18.29 -25.16
N SER A 19 13.48 19.47 -25.17
CA SER A 19 12.78 20.00 -24.00
C SER A 19 11.64 19.10 -23.55
N LEU A 20 10.87 18.55 -24.50
CA LEU A 20 9.79 17.61 -24.20
C LEU A 20 10.32 16.29 -23.61
N LEU A 21 11.43 15.76 -24.14
CA LEU A 21 12.10 14.58 -23.57
C LEU A 21 12.72 14.86 -22.19
N GLY A 22 13.20 16.08 -21.96
CA GLY A 22 13.74 16.55 -20.68
C GLY A 22 12.68 16.67 -19.59
N ILE A 23 11.44 17.05 -19.94
CA ILE A 23 10.33 17.15 -18.98
C ILE A 23 9.79 15.76 -18.59
N VAL A 24 9.87 14.77 -19.49
CA VAL A 24 9.42 13.39 -19.22
C VAL A 24 10.47 12.57 -18.45
N SER A 25 11.71 13.06 -18.35
CA SER A 25 12.79 12.37 -17.63
C SER A 25 12.82 12.72 -16.14
N CYS A 26 11.77 12.30 -15.42
CA CYS A 26 12.03 11.53 -14.22
C CYS A 26 13.09 10.49 -14.60
N THR A 27 14.28 10.54 -14.00
CA THR A 27 15.40 9.68 -14.38
C THR A 27 14.92 8.22 -14.49
N PRO A 28 15.26 7.43 -15.52
CA PRO A 28 14.72 6.08 -15.71
C PRO A 28 14.80 5.21 -14.45
N ARG A 29 15.91 5.34 -13.70
CA ARG A 29 16.12 4.68 -12.40
C ARG A 29 15.14 5.11 -11.29
N MET A 30 14.70 6.36 -11.31
CA MET A 30 13.72 6.87 -10.34
C MET A 30 12.33 6.30 -10.63
N MET A 31 11.94 6.19 -11.91
CA MET A 31 10.71 5.52 -12.32
C MET A 31 10.73 4.04 -11.99
N GLU A 32 11.85 3.35 -12.24
CA GLU A 32 12.03 1.95 -11.84
C GLU A 32 11.93 1.75 -10.32
N ARG A 33 12.55 2.63 -9.52
CA ARG A 33 12.46 2.56 -8.05
C ARG A 33 11.04 2.80 -7.56
N LEU A 34 10.32 3.76 -8.13
CA LEU A 34 8.94 4.04 -7.79
C LEU A 34 8.02 2.89 -8.17
N TRP A 35 8.19 2.33 -9.37
CA TRP A 35 7.47 1.17 -9.85
C TRP A 35 7.74 -0.06 -8.98
N ASN A 36 9.01 -0.40 -8.74
CA ASN A 36 9.38 -1.49 -7.86
C ASN A 36 8.87 -1.29 -6.43
N GLY A 37 8.91 -0.06 -5.92
CA GLY A 37 8.32 0.30 -4.63
C GLY A 37 6.82 0.00 -4.59
N TYR A 38 6.07 0.49 -5.57
CA TYR A 38 4.63 0.26 -5.68
C TYR A 38 4.27 -1.24 -5.75
N TYR A 39 4.93 -2.00 -6.62
CA TYR A 39 4.67 -3.44 -6.75
C TYR A 39 5.16 -4.25 -5.55
N SER A 40 6.24 -3.83 -4.88
CA SER A 40 6.70 -4.49 -3.65
C SER A 40 5.69 -4.31 -2.51
N GLN A 41 5.10 -3.11 -2.38
CA GLN A 41 4.05 -2.86 -1.41
C GLN A 41 2.79 -3.68 -1.72
N GLN A 42 2.37 -3.72 -3.00
CA GLN A 42 1.24 -4.56 -3.39
C GLN A 42 1.47 -6.03 -3.07
N LYS A 43 2.64 -6.58 -3.41
CA LYS A 43 2.99 -7.97 -3.08
C LYS A 43 2.98 -8.24 -1.58
N ALA A 44 3.48 -7.30 -0.77
CA ALA A 44 3.46 -7.44 0.68
C ALA A 44 2.03 -7.47 1.24
N VAL A 45 1.15 -6.61 0.72
CA VAL A 45 -0.28 -6.61 1.08
C VAL A 45 -0.95 -7.90 0.65
N GLU A 46 -0.74 -8.36 -0.59
CA GLU A 46 -1.29 -9.63 -1.08
C GLU A 46 -0.82 -10.83 -0.25
N GLU A 47 0.45 -10.86 0.15
CA GLU A 47 0.99 -11.93 0.98
C GLU A 47 0.41 -11.89 2.40
N TYR A 48 0.24 -10.69 2.96
CA TYR A 48 -0.42 -10.50 4.24
C TYR A 48 -1.88 -11.00 4.20
N ASP A 49 -2.63 -10.59 3.18
CA ASP A 49 -4.03 -11.00 3.00
C ASP A 49 -4.15 -12.52 2.83
N LYS A 50 -3.31 -13.13 1.99
CA LYS A 50 -3.27 -14.59 1.82
C LYS A 50 -3.02 -15.34 3.12
N LYS A 51 -2.05 -14.88 3.93
CA LYS A 51 -1.74 -15.50 5.21
C LYS A 51 -2.85 -15.29 6.23
N GLN A 52 -3.47 -14.12 6.23
CA GLN A 52 -4.62 -13.83 7.07
C GLN A 52 -5.81 -14.74 6.72
N ASP A 53 -6.12 -14.89 5.43
CA ASP A 53 -7.19 -15.76 4.96
C ASP A 53 -6.91 -17.22 5.32
N ALA A 54 -5.67 -17.68 5.14
CA ALA A 54 -5.26 -19.03 5.53
C ALA A 54 -5.40 -19.25 7.06
N PHE A 55 -5.10 -18.25 7.88
CA PHE A 55 -5.24 -18.33 9.34
C PHE A 55 -6.71 -18.50 9.75
N TYR A 56 -7.64 -17.79 9.11
CA TYR A 56 -9.07 -17.86 9.42
C TYR A 56 -9.84 -18.91 8.59
N ALA A 57 -9.19 -19.61 7.66
CA ALA A 57 -9.86 -20.55 6.74
C ALA A 57 -10.61 -21.70 7.44
N LYS A 58 -10.19 -22.04 8.67
CA LYS A 58 -10.79 -23.13 9.47
C LYS A 58 -11.79 -22.64 10.51
N GLU A 59 -12.09 -21.33 10.58
CA GLU A 59 -13.08 -20.81 11.52
C GLU A 59 -14.48 -21.36 11.22
N THR A 60 -15.18 -21.79 12.26
CA THR A 60 -16.63 -22.05 12.17
C THR A 60 -17.40 -20.72 12.04
N ILE A 61 -18.67 -20.81 11.64
CA ILE A 61 -19.56 -19.63 11.61
C ILE A 61 -19.66 -18.98 12.99
N GLU A 62 -19.74 -19.78 14.05
CA GLU A 62 -19.79 -19.29 15.43
C GLU A 62 -18.50 -18.56 15.83
N GLN A 63 -17.33 -19.09 15.46
CA GLN A 63 -16.04 -18.44 15.72
C GLN A 63 -15.92 -17.11 14.97
N LYS A 64 -16.40 -17.06 13.72
CA LYS A 64 -16.38 -15.84 12.91
C LYS A 64 -17.28 -14.74 13.50
N GLU A 65 -18.48 -15.09 13.94
CA GLU A 65 -19.39 -14.14 14.61
C GLU A 65 -18.86 -13.70 15.97
N LEU A 66 -18.29 -14.63 16.76
CA LEU A 66 -17.60 -14.30 18.01
C LEU A 66 -16.47 -13.29 17.77
N ARG A 67 -15.61 -13.54 16.78
CA ARG A 67 -14.52 -12.64 16.40
C ARG A 67 -15.02 -11.27 15.96
N LYS A 68 -16.13 -11.20 15.22
CA LYS A 68 -16.75 -9.93 14.79
C LYS A 68 -17.25 -9.11 15.99
N LYS A 69 -17.91 -9.76 16.95
CA LYS A 69 -18.38 -9.14 18.19
C LYS A 69 -17.21 -8.66 19.05
N ASN A 70 -16.23 -9.54 19.27
CA ASN A 70 -15.04 -9.22 20.08
C ASN A 70 -14.22 -8.09 19.47
N ARG A 71 -14.10 -8.03 18.15
CA ARG A 71 -13.43 -6.94 17.44
C ARG A 71 -13.99 -5.58 17.82
N GLN A 72 -15.32 -5.41 17.83
CA GLN A 72 -15.97 -4.15 18.20
C GLN A 72 -15.68 -3.77 19.66
N ILE A 73 -15.81 -4.73 20.58
CA ILE A 73 -15.56 -4.53 22.00
C ILE A 73 -14.09 -4.14 22.24
N CYS A 74 -13.17 -4.90 21.65
CA CYS A 74 -11.74 -4.69 21.84
C CYS A 74 -11.25 -3.40 21.20
N PHE A 75 -11.81 -2.96 20.05
CA PHE A 75 -11.52 -1.64 19.48
C PHE A 75 -11.88 -0.50 20.44
N ASN A 76 -13.00 -0.63 21.16
CA ASN A 76 -13.38 0.35 22.16
C ASN A 76 -12.42 0.35 23.36
N ILE A 77 -12.11 -0.85 23.89
CA ILE A 77 -11.22 -1.03 25.04
C ILE A 77 -9.80 -0.52 24.75
N SER A 78 -9.29 -0.76 23.55
CA SER A 78 -7.96 -0.32 23.13
C SER A 78 -7.90 1.14 22.70
N GLY A 79 -8.98 1.91 22.86
CA GLY A 79 -8.97 3.34 22.64
C GLY A 79 -8.98 3.77 21.17
N ALA A 80 -9.32 2.88 20.23
CA ALA A 80 -9.32 3.17 18.79
C ALA A 80 -10.16 4.40 18.42
N TYR A 81 -11.33 4.55 19.05
CA TYR A 81 -12.25 5.66 18.82
C TYR A 81 -11.89 6.92 19.61
N SER A 82 -11.00 6.81 20.60
CA SER A 82 -10.56 7.90 21.46
C SER A 82 -9.24 8.55 21.01
N GLY A 83 -8.63 8.05 19.92
CA GLY A 83 -7.31 8.48 19.44
C GLY A 83 -6.12 7.89 20.21
N ASN A 84 -6.35 7.26 21.36
CA ASN A 84 -5.34 6.59 22.17
C ASN A 84 -5.27 5.09 21.84
N TRP A 85 -4.98 4.76 20.58
CA TRP A 85 -4.93 3.38 20.12
C TRP A 85 -3.75 2.62 20.73
N ASP A 86 -4.05 1.56 21.48
CA ASP A 86 -3.08 0.61 22.01
C ASP A 86 -3.26 -0.76 21.33
N GLN A 87 -2.31 -1.08 20.44
CA GLN A 87 -2.33 -2.34 19.71
C GLN A 87 -2.19 -3.55 20.64
N ILE A 88 -1.35 -3.48 21.68
CA ILE A 88 -1.09 -4.60 22.59
C ILE A 88 -2.39 -4.92 23.34
N LYS A 89 -3.03 -3.88 23.89
CA LYS A 89 -4.31 -4.00 24.58
C LYS A 89 -5.42 -4.57 23.68
N TYR A 90 -5.43 -4.20 22.40
CA TYR A 90 -6.36 -4.80 21.43
C TYR A 90 -6.11 -6.30 21.28
N VAL A 91 -4.84 -6.71 21.10
CA VAL A 91 -4.56 -8.13 20.88
C VAL A 91 -4.85 -8.96 22.11
N ASP A 92 -4.44 -8.49 23.29
CA ASP A 92 -4.66 -9.19 24.55
C ASP A 92 -6.17 -9.36 24.80
N CYS A 93 -6.95 -8.29 24.58
CA CYS A 93 -8.41 -8.34 24.66
C CYS A 93 -9.03 -9.39 23.73
N MET A 94 -8.54 -9.50 22.49
CA MET A 94 -9.01 -10.46 21.50
C MET A 94 -8.64 -11.89 21.89
N GLN A 95 -7.42 -12.11 22.38
CA GLN A 95 -6.91 -13.41 22.81
C GLN A 95 -7.65 -13.91 24.07
N GLU A 96 -7.83 -13.06 25.08
CA GLU A 96 -8.59 -13.37 26.30
C GLU A 96 -10.04 -13.76 26.02
N ARG A 97 -10.63 -13.23 24.93
CA ARG A 97 -12.01 -13.51 24.52
C ARG A 97 -12.14 -14.67 23.53
N GLY A 98 -11.06 -15.44 23.34
CA GLY A 98 -11.06 -16.62 22.47
C GLY A 98 -11.11 -16.30 20.98
N SER A 99 -10.66 -15.11 20.57
CA SER A 99 -10.59 -14.68 19.16
C SER A 99 -9.16 -14.32 18.79
N PRO A 100 -8.24 -15.30 18.71
CA PRO A 100 -6.85 -15.03 18.34
C PRO A 100 -6.80 -14.31 17.00
N ILE A 101 -5.90 -13.33 16.90
CA ILE A 101 -5.74 -12.55 15.67
C ILE A 101 -4.50 -13.03 14.91
N TYR A 102 -4.59 -13.00 13.58
CA TYR A 102 -3.40 -13.03 12.74
C TYR A 102 -2.56 -11.79 13.03
N ARG A 103 -1.40 -11.97 13.69
CA ARG A 103 -0.34 -10.97 13.77
C ARG A 103 0.54 -11.21 12.54
N GLY A 104 0.43 -10.35 11.53
CA GLY A 104 1.38 -10.39 10.41
C GLY A 104 2.81 -10.40 10.95
N GLY A 105 3.65 -11.28 10.42
CA GLY A 105 5.03 -11.42 10.87
C GLY A 105 5.79 -10.10 10.82
N ASN A 106 6.66 -9.90 11.82
CA ASN A 106 7.64 -8.81 11.89
C ASN A 106 8.48 -8.70 10.62
#